data_AF-A0A6I1F4G2-F1
#
_entry.id   AF-A0A6I1F4G2-F1
#
_cell.length_a   1.000
_cell.length_b   1.000
_cell.length_c   1.000
_cell.angle_alpha   90.00
_cell.angle_beta   90.00
_cell.angle_gamma   90.00
#
_symmetry.space_group_name_H-M   'P 1'
#
loop_
_entity.id
_entity.type
_entity.pdbx_description
1 polymer ?
#
loop_
_entity_poly.entity_id
_entity_poly.type
_entity_poly.pdbx_seq_one_letter_code
_entity_poly.pdbx_strand_id
1 'polypeptide(L)'
;MKIRTQLIIIFILFLSAMIGIGIYSNYSLHVTEDYNQKLKDEKEMQRLVTHLQYRLAGISNDERGYLLTGDNSYTEGMKEKDKYDQQQALEDLPCLVLPSKTPYFNFVCNL
;
A
#
# COMPACT_ATOMS: atom_id res chain seq x y z
N MET A 1 -37.36 44.46 -11.24
CA MET A 1 -37.59 43.65 -10.02
C MET A 1 -37.46 44.55 -8.80
N LYS A 2 -38.30 44.41 -7.78
CA LYS A 2 -38.11 45.16 -6.52
C LYS A 2 -36.81 44.70 -5.87
N ILE A 3 -36.07 45.61 -5.24
CA ILE A 3 -34.76 45.32 -4.61
C ILE A 3 -34.84 44.12 -3.63
N ARG A 4 -35.99 44.00 -2.94
CA ARG A 4 -36.28 42.91 -1.99
C ARG A 4 -36.32 41.54 -2.66
N THR A 5 -36.84 41.44 -3.87
CA THR A 5 -36.90 40.16 -4.61
C THR A 5 -35.55 39.75 -5.15
N GLN A 6 -34.69 40.70 -5.56
CA GLN A 6 -33.33 40.42 -6.01
C GLN A 6 -32.47 39.83 -4.89
N LEU A 7 -32.61 40.35 -3.67
CA LEU A 7 -31.84 39.91 -2.51
C LEU A 7 -32.19 38.47 -2.10
N ILE A 8 -33.47 38.10 -2.16
CA ILE A 8 -33.94 36.73 -1.89
C ILE A 8 -33.40 35.74 -2.93
N ILE A 9 -33.38 36.12 -4.22
CA ILE A 9 -32.90 35.24 -5.30
C ILE A 9 -31.41 34.92 -5.11
N ILE A 10 -30.59 35.92 -4.81
CA ILE A 10 -29.14 35.73 -4.60
C ILE A 10 -28.88 34.83 -3.39
N PHE A 11 -29.65 34.99 -2.32
CA PHE A 11 -29.51 34.18 -1.12
C PHE A 11 -29.83 32.71 -1.35
N ILE A 12 -30.91 32.43 -2.10
CA ILE A 12 -31.28 31.06 -2.49
C ILE A 12 -30.22 30.44 -3.39
N LEU A 13 -29.69 31.22 -4.35
CA LEU A 13 -28.62 30.76 -5.23
C LEU A 13 -27.37 30.36 -4.43
N PHE A 14 -26.99 31.18 -3.44
CA PHE A 14 -25.84 30.91 -2.59
C PHE A 14 -26.02 29.63 -1.75
N LEU A 15 -27.21 29.45 -1.15
CA LEU A 15 -27.53 28.23 -0.40
C LEU A 15 -27.50 26.98 -1.29
N SER A 16 -28.05 27.07 -2.51
CA SER A 16 -28.04 25.95 -3.45
C SER A 16 -26.62 25.55 -3.86
N ALA A 17 -25.71 26.52 -4.02
CA ALA A 17 -24.32 26.27 -4.32
C ALA A 17 -23.60 25.53 -3.17
N MET A 18 -23.81 25.94 -1.91
CA MET A 18 -23.23 25.24 -0.76
C MET A 18 -23.71 23.79 -0.66
N ILE A 19 -25.00 23.55 -0.88
CA ILE A 19 -25.58 22.20 -0.88
C ILE A 19 -24.95 21.36 -1.99
N GLY A 20 -24.82 21.93 -3.20
CA GLY A 20 -24.19 21.26 -4.33
C GLY A 20 -22.74 20.84 -4.05
N ILE A 21 -21.95 21.74 -3.46
CA ILE A 21 -20.56 21.47 -3.08
C ILE A 21 -20.49 20.37 -2.01
N GLY A 22 -21.38 20.41 -1.01
CA GLY A 22 -21.42 19.40 0.05
C GLY A 22 -21.72 17.99 -0.48
N ILE A 23 -22.69 17.86 -1.38
CA ILE A 23 -23.05 16.59 -2.02
C ILE A 23 -21.87 16.10 -2.89
N TYR A 24 -21.32 16.97 -3.73
CA TYR A 24 -20.18 16.64 -4.58
C TYR A 24 -18.96 16.20 -3.75
N SER A 25 -18.67 16.90 -2.66
CA SER A 25 -17.55 16.57 -1.77
C SER A 25 -17.70 15.19 -1.14
N ASN A 26 -18.90 14.82 -0.67
CA ASN A 26 -19.13 13.51 -0.09
C ASN A 26 -18.95 12.40 -1.13
N TYR A 27 -19.47 12.60 -2.34
CA TYR A 27 -19.28 11.64 -3.44
C TYR A 27 -17.81 11.49 -3.83
N SER A 28 -17.09 12.61 -3.99
CA SER A 28 -15.66 12.60 -4.30
C SER A 28 -14.82 11.93 -3.22
N LEU A 29 -15.21 12.08 -1.95
CA LEU A 29 -14.50 11.47 -0.83
C LEU A 29 -14.67 9.95 -0.83
N HIS A 30 -15.89 9.46 -1.05
CA HIS A 30 -16.18 8.03 -1.16
C HIS A 30 -15.40 7.36 -2.30
N VAL A 31 -15.35 8.03 -3.46
CA VAL A 31 -14.60 7.55 -4.61
C VAL A 31 -13.09 7.52 -4.30
N THR A 32 -12.58 8.55 -3.62
CA THR A 32 -11.16 8.63 -3.22
C THR A 32 -10.79 7.55 -2.20
N GLU A 33 -11.70 7.19 -1.29
CA GLU A 33 -11.48 6.13 -0.32
C GLU A 33 -11.35 4.74 -0.97
N ASP A 34 -12.22 4.43 -1.94
CA ASP A 34 -12.16 3.19 -2.73
C ASP A 34 -10.84 3.09 -3.53
N TYR A 35 -10.39 4.21 -4.14
CA TYR A 35 -9.11 4.24 -4.83
C TYR A 35 -7.94 4.10 -3.86
N ASN A 36 -8.00 4.74 -2.70
CA ASN A 36 -6.95 4.63 -1.69
C ASN A 36 -6.81 3.22 -1.14
N GLN A 37 -7.91 2.47 -0.96
CA GLN A 37 -7.84 1.07 -0.54
C GLN A 37 -7.14 0.20 -1.59
N LYS A 38 -7.52 0.30 -2.87
CA LYS A 38 -6.83 -0.42 -3.96
C LYS A 38 -5.34 -0.08 -4.06
N LEU A 39 -5.01 1.21 -3.91
CA LEU A 39 -3.61 1.66 -3.91
C LEU A 39 -2.84 1.20 -2.68
N LYS A 40 -3.51 0.94 -1.56
CA LYS A 40 -2.87 0.50 -0.32
C LYS A 40 -2.38 -0.94 -0.45
N ASP A 41 -3.22 -1.82 -0.99
CA ASP A 41 -2.88 -3.23 -1.22
C ASP A 41 -1.69 -3.36 -2.19
N GLU A 42 -1.71 -2.60 -3.30
CA GLU A 42 -0.61 -2.60 -4.27
C GLU A 42 0.69 -2.02 -3.67
N LYS A 43 0.60 -0.98 -2.84
CA LYS A 43 1.77 -0.39 -2.15
C LYS A 43 2.34 -1.32 -1.09
N GLU A 44 1.51 -2.06 -0.38
CA GLU A 44 1.96 -3.06 0.59
C GLU A 44 2.73 -4.18 -0.11
N MET A 45 2.25 -4.65 -1.27
CA MET A 45 2.98 -5.63 -2.08
C MET A 45 4.32 -5.09 -2.57
N GLN A 46 4.32 -3.89 -3.15
CA GLN A 46 5.55 -3.27 -3.64
C GLN A 46 6.58 -3.04 -2.52
N ARG A 47 6.12 -2.60 -1.34
CA ARG A 47 6.97 -2.40 -0.16
C ARG A 47 7.60 -3.71 0.29
N LEU A 48 6.81 -4.77 0.37
CA LEU A 48 7.25 -6.10 0.81
C LEU A 48 8.29 -6.69 -0.16
N VAL A 49 8.01 -6.66 -1.46
CA VAL A 49 8.92 -7.14 -2.51
C VAL A 49 10.23 -6.34 -2.51
N THR A 50 10.14 -5.01 -2.36
CA THR A 50 11.34 -4.16 -2.29
C THR A 50 12.19 -4.51 -1.07
N HIS A 51 11.57 -4.73 0.08
CA HIS A 51 12.27 -5.13 1.31
C HIS A 51 13.00 -6.46 1.15
N LEU A 52 12.33 -7.48 0.58
CA LEU A 52 12.95 -8.76 0.26
C LEU A 52 14.12 -8.61 -0.71
N GLN A 53 13.96 -7.80 -1.76
CA GLN A 53 15.02 -7.58 -2.74
C GLN A 53 16.28 -6.97 -2.10
N TYR A 54 16.13 -5.95 -1.25
CA TYR A 54 17.25 -5.36 -0.52
C TYR A 54 17.94 -6.38 0.38
N ARG A 55 17.17 -7.27 1.03
CA ARG A 55 17.71 -8.28 1.93
C ARG A 55 18.48 -9.37 1.19
N LEU A 56 17.89 -9.92 0.12
CA LEU A 56 18.54 -10.91 -0.74
C LEU A 56 19.83 -10.36 -1.36
N ALA A 57 19.80 -9.10 -1.82
CA ALA A 57 21.01 -8.44 -2.30
C ALA A 57 22.07 -8.29 -1.20
N GLY A 58 21.64 -7.96 0.03
CA GLY A 58 22.51 -7.88 1.19
C GLY A 58 23.15 -9.21 1.59
N ILE A 59 22.41 -10.33 1.53
CA ILE A 59 22.94 -11.67 1.80
C ILE A 59 23.89 -12.09 0.67
N SER A 60 23.49 -11.89 -0.59
CA SER A 60 24.33 -12.22 -1.75
C SER A 60 25.65 -11.45 -1.76
N ASN A 61 25.66 -10.20 -1.29
CA ASN A 61 26.89 -9.41 -1.14
C ASN A 61 27.80 -9.97 -0.04
N ASP A 62 27.24 -10.39 1.10
CA ASP A 62 28.01 -11.01 2.18
C ASP A 62 28.56 -12.37 1.75
N GLU A 63 27.77 -13.19 1.05
CA GLU A 63 28.23 -14.45 0.46
C GLU A 63 29.42 -14.24 -0.46
N ARG A 64 29.33 -13.25 -1.36
CA ARG A 64 30.45 -12.87 -2.24
C ARG A 64 31.65 -12.38 -1.45
N GLY A 65 31.44 -11.57 -0.41
CA GLY A 65 32.50 -11.11 0.48
C GLY A 65 33.23 -12.28 1.13
N TYR A 66 32.49 -13.24 1.68
CA TYR A 66 33.05 -14.46 2.27
C TYR A 66 33.81 -15.30 1.24
N LEU A 67 33.22 -15.56 0.07
CA LEU A 67 33.84 -16.39 -0.97
C LEU A 67 35.14 -15.78 -1.52
N LEU A 68 35.24 -14.45 -1.56
CA LEU A 68 36.42 -13.75 -2.08
C LEU A 68 37.53 -13.55 -1.04
N THR A 69 37.18 -13.42 0.24
CA THR A 69 38.13 -13.02 1.29
C THR A 69 38.38 -14.10 2.33
N GLY A 70 37.47 -15.06 2.48
CA GLY A 70 37.47 -16.04 3.58
C GLY A 70 37.18 -15.43 4.96
N ASP A 71 36.81 -14.15 5.03
CA ASP A 71 36.57 -13.46 6.30
C ASP A 71 35.22 -13.88 6.91
N ASN A 72 35.28 -14.46 8.10
CA ASN A 72 34.11 -14.93 8.84
C ASN A 72 33.17 -13.79 9.26
N SER A 73 33.61 -12.52 9.25
CA SER A 73 32.75 -11.36 9.53
C SER A 73 31.52 -11.31 8.60
N TYR A 74 31.67 -11.75 7.34
CA TYR A 74 30.57 -11.86 6.38
C TYR A 74 29.57 -12.97 6.76
N THR A 75 30.03 -14.07 7.35
CA THR A 75 29.13 -15.15 7.83
C THR A 75 28.33 -14.74 9.05
N GLU A 76 28.85 -13.83 9.88
CA GLU A 76 28.12 -13.24 11.00
C GLU A 76 27.03 -12.29 10.49
N GLY A 77 27.36 -11.46 9.48
CA GLY A 77 26.40 -10.59 8.79
C GLY A 77 25.24 -11.36 8.16
N MET A 78 25.51 -12.52 7.53
CA MET A 78 24.45 -13.40 7.01
C MET A 78 23.55 -13.97 8.11
N LYS A 79 24.12 -14.45 9.22
CA LYS A 79 23.35 -15.02 10.35
C LYS A 79 22.49 -13.99 11.06
N GLU A 80 22.96 -12.75 11.19
CA GLU A 80 22.16 -11.65 11.72
C GLU A 80 21.01 -11.32 10.76
N LYS A 81 21.24 -11.47 9.45
CA LYS A 81 20.25 -11.22 8.42
C LYS A 81 19.16 -12.30 8.35
N ASP A 82 19.48 -13.58 8.61
CA ASP A 82 18.54 -14.70 8.59
C ASP A 82 17.55 -14.71 9.78
N LYS A 83 17.97 -14.25 10.97
CA LYS A 83 17.15 -14.35 12.20
C LYS A 83 15.88 -13.50 12.20
N TYR A 84 15.80 -12.49 11.32
CA TYR A 84 14.66 -11.57 11.24
C TYR A 84 13.58 -12.01 10.24
N ASP A 85 13.85 -12.98 9.37
CA ASP A 85 12.98 -13.31 8.22
C ASP A 85 11.91 -14.38 8.50
N GLN A 86 11.89 -15.03 9.67
CA GLN A 86 11.01 -16.17 9.92
C GLN A 86 9.55 -15.86 10.33
N GLN A 87 9.17 -14.62 10.63
CA GLN A 87 7.88 -14.41 11.34
C GLN A 87 6.86 -13.45 10.73
N GLN A 88 7.17 -12.63 9.73
CA GLN A 88 6.17 -11.67 9.22
C GLN A 88 6.15 -11.51 7.69
N ALA A 89 7.29 -11.55 7.00
CA ALA A 89 7.30 -11.24 5.57
C ALA A 89 6.94 -12.42 4.64
N LEU A 90 7.26 -13.65 5.04
CA LEU A 90 7.11 -14.85 4.21
C LEU A 90 5.73 -15.52 4.35
N GLU A 91 5.05 -15.32 5.48
CA GLU A 91 3.73 -15.89 5.75
C GLU A 91 2.63 -15.13 4.99
N ASP A 92 2.77 -13.80 4.85
CA ASP A 92 1.85 -12.94 4.09
C ASP A 92 2.17 -12.88 2.57
N LEU A 93 3.40 -13.26 2.18
CA LEU A 93 3.86 -13.21 0.79
C LEU A 93 2.97 -13.95 -0.23
N PRO A 94 2.56 -15.22 0.01
CA PRO A 94 1.74 -15.93 -0.97
C PRO A 94 0.39 -15.23 -1.18
N CYS A 95 -0.11 -14.51 -0.18
CA CYS A 95 -1.41 -13.84 -0.23
C CYS A 95 -1.35 -12.45 -0.86
N LEU A 96 -0.20 -11.78 -0.84
CA LEU A 96 -0.01 -10.52 -1.57
C LEU A 96 0.37 -10.69 -3.04
N VAL A 97 0.98 -11.82 -3.42
CA VAL A 97 1.48 -12.05 -4.79
C VAL A 97 0.48 -12.80 -5.67
N LEU A 98 -0.43 -13.58 -5.09
CA LEU A 98 -1.44 -14.32 -5.85
C LEU A 98 -2.59 -13.39 -6.27
N PRO A 99 -2.95 -13.33 -7.56
CA PRO A 99 -4.15 -12.61 -7.97
C PRO A 99 -5.38 -13.29 -7.36
N SER A 100 -6.24 -12.48 -6.70
CA SER A 100 -7.44 -12.93 -5.96
C SER A 100 -8.44 -13.76 -6.76
N LYS A 101 -8.31 -13.79 -8.09
CA LYS A 101 -9.14 -14.57 -9.01
C LYS A 101 -8.57 -15.95 -9.37
N THR A 102 -7.43 -16.35 -8.82
CA THR A 102 -6.90 -17.69 -9.04
C THR A 102 -7.46 -18.68 -8.03
N PRO A 103 -7.78 -19.92 -8.43
CA PRO A 103 -8.29 -20.95 -7.51
C PRO A 103 -7.31 -21.28 -6.38
N TYR A 104 -6.02 -20.94 -6.53
CA TYR A 104 -4.99 -21.11 -5.51
C TYR A 104 -5.04 -20.06 -4.38
N PHE A 105 -5.60 -18.87 -4.63
CA PHE A 105 -5.69 -17.80 -3.63
C PHE A 105 -6.54 -18.21 -2.42
N ASN A 106 -7.73 -18.78 -2.65
CA ASN A 106 -8.63 -19.24 -1.58
C ASN A 106 -8.09 -20.43 -0.79
N PHE A 107 -7.19 -21.22 -1.38
CA PHE A 107 -6.61 -22.39 -0.72
C PHE A 107 -5.46 -22.01 0.22
N VAL A 108 -4.69 -20.97 -0.13
CA VAL A 108 -3.49 -20.56 0.61
C VAL A 108 -3.79 -19.45 1.63
N CYS A 109 -4.83 -18.63 1.40
CA CYS A 109 -5.05 -17.38 2.15
C CYS A 109 -6.35 -17.33 2.96
N ASN A 110 -7.10 -18.43 3.00
CA ASN A 110 -8.44 -18.50 3.62
C ASN A 110 -8.57 -19.68 4.62
N LEU A 111 -7.45 -20.10 5.22
CA LEU A 111 -7.40 -21.10 6.30
C LEU A 111 -7.07 -20.44 7.64
#